data_AF-A0A806X3T7-F1
#
_entry.id   AF-A0A806X3T7-F1
#
_cell.length_a   1.000
_cell.length_b   1.000
_cell.length_c   1.000
_cell.angle_alpha   90.00
_cell.angle_beta   90.00
_cell.angle_gamma   90.00
#
_symmetry.space_group_name_H-M   'P 1'
#
loop_
_entity.id
_entity.type
_entity.pdbx_description
1 polymer ?
#
loop_
_entity_poly.entity_id
_entity_poly.type
_entity_poly.pdbx_seq_one_letter_code
_entity_poly.pdbx_strand_id
1 'polypeptide(L)'
;MDNKRRTNIRKVIKILNITSEQDLNTIIDYLETALEAKTLESQATEEGLSYTGTRKPPSDREKHLYNVNALANHFEVIYGAWRHQIYPSLKAVESPLASKLYDRFTDGGVFLMCIKRAAEAQLLPGESPRIN
;
A
#
# COMPACT_ATOMS: atom_id res chain seq x y z
N MET A 1 -22.62 -22.89 -5.91
CA MET A 1 -21.73 -21.73 -6.17
C MET A 1 -22.24 -20.98 -7.41
N ASP A 2 -22.64 -19.71 -7.26
CA ASP A 2 -23.29 -18.87 -8.29
C ASP A 2 -22.41 -18.66 -9.56
N ASN A 3 -23.05 -18.68 -10.74
CA ASN A 3 -22.44 -18.54 -12.07
C ASN A 3 -21.74 -17.19 -12.26
N LYS A 4 -22.27 -16.12 -11.64
CA LYS A 4 -21.65 -14.79 -11.64
C LYS A 4 -20.33 -14.78 -10.87
N ARG A 5 -20.30 -15.48 -9.72
CA ARG A 5 -19.09 -15.66 -8.89
C ARG A 5 -18.00 -16.43 -9.63
N ARG A 6 -18.37 -17.51 -10.34
CA ARG A 6 -17.43 -18.28 -11.19
C ARG A 6 -16.80 -17.45 -12.30
N THR A 7 -17.58 -16.57 -12.92
CA THR A 7 -17.12 -15.72 -14.02
C THR A 7 -16.14 -14.64 -13.55
N ASN A 8 -16.39 -14.06 -12.37
CA ASN A 8 -15.49 -13.09 -11.76
C ASN A 8 -14.16 -13.72 -11.32
N ILE A 9 -14.19 -14.92 -10.75
CA ILE A 9 -12.98 -15.66 -10.38
C ILE A 9 -12.09 -15.93 -11.60
N ARG A 10 -12.67 -16.36 -12.73
CA ARG A 10 -11.89 -16.56 -13.98
C ARG A 10 -11.26 -15.28 -14.51
N LYS A 11 -11.93 -14.14 -14.37
CA LYS A 11 -11.37 -12.83 -14.77
C LYS A 11 -10.19 -12.42 -13.90
N VAL A 12 -10.30 -12.63 -12.58
CA VAL A 12 -9.21 -12.34 -11.63
C VAL A 12 -7.99 -13.22 -11.90
N ILE A 13 -8.19 -14.52 -12.12
CA ILE A 13 -7.13 -15.49 -12.47
C ILE A 13 -6.39 -15.04 -13.74
N LYS A 14 -7.12 -14.58 -14.76
CA LYS A 14 -6.54 -14.13 -16.03
C LYS A 14 -5.78 -12.80 -15.90
N ILE A 15 -6.23 -11.89 -15.03
CA ILE A 15 -5.57 -10.59 -14.78
C ILE A 15 -4.28 -10.77 -13.97
N LEU A 16 -4.29 -11.69 -13.00
CA LEU A 16 -3.15 -11.97 -12.13
C LEU A 16 -2.17 -12.99 -12.72
N ASN A 17 -2.41 -13.46 -13.95
CA ASN A 17 -1.61 -14.47 -14.64
C ASN A 17 -1.38 -15.74 -13.80
N ILE A 18 -2.37 -16.15 -13.02
CA ILE A 18 -2.33 -17.36 -12.18
C ILE A 18 -2.60 -18.54 -13.11
N THR A 19 -1.55 -19.24 -13.50
CA THR A 19 -1.62 -20.34 -14.49
C THR A 19 -1.80 -21.70 -13.85
N SER A 20 -1.58 -21.80 -12.54
CA SER A 20 -1.70 -23.03 -11.77
C SER A 20 -2.23 -22.80 -10.36
N GLU A 21 -2.73 -23.86 -9.74
CA GLU A 21 -3.09 -23.88 -8.31
C GLU A 21 -1.90 -23.52 -7.42
N GLN A 22 -0.69 -23.81 -7.89
CA GLN A 22 0.56 -23.47 -7.22
C GLN A 22 0.84 -21.96 -7.20
N ASP A 23 0.51 -21.24 -8.28
CA ASP A 23 0.65 -19.78 -8.35
C ASP A 23 -0.32 -19.11 -7.37
N LEU A 24 -1.52 -19.65 -7.23
CA LEU A 24 -2.53 -19.17 -6.28
C LEU A 24 -2.06 -19.37 -4.84
N ASN A 25 -1.53 -20.56 -4.52
CA ASN A 25 -1.01 -20.85 -3.18
C ASN A 25 0.22 -19.99 -2.85
N THR A 26 1.09 -19.73 -3.84
CA THR A 26 2.25 -18.83 -3.64
C THR A 26 1.81 -17.40 -3.31
N ILE A 27 0.73 -16.92 -3.94
CA ILE A 27 0.17 -15.60 -3.65
C ILE A 27 -0.50 -15.58 -2.27
N ILE A 28 -1.24 -16.64 -1.92
CA ILE A 28 -1.88 -16.75 -0.60
C ILE A 28 -0.81 -16.79 0.49
N ASP A 29 0.21 -17.64 0.37
CA ASP A 29 1.33 -17.73 1.31
C ASP A 29 2.05 -16.38 1.44
N TYR A 30 2.29 -15.66 0.33
CA TYR A 30 2.90 -14.32 0.38
C TYR A 30 2.02 -13.33 1.14
N LEU A 31 0.71 -13.34 0.89
CA LEU A 31 -0.23 -12.41 1.54
C LEU A 31 -0.42 -12.76 3.02
N GLU A 32 -0.49 -14.04 3.38
CA GLU A 32 -0.55 -14.53 4.75
C GLU A 32 0.74 -14.17 5.50
N THR A 33 1.90 -14.39 4.89
CA THR A 33 3.21 -13.99 5.46
C THR A 33 3.29 -12.47 5.64
N ALA A 34 2.83 -11.67 4.68
CA ALA A 34 2.84 -10.21 4.77
C ALA A 34 1.85 -9.67 5.83
N LEU A 35 0.75 -10.38 6.08
CA LEU A 35 -0.21 -10.08 7.14
C LEU A 35 0.32 -10.50 8.52
N GLU A 36 0.94 -11.67 8.63
CA GLU A 36 1.56 -12.18 9.87
C GLU A 36 2.78 -11.34 10.30
N ALA A 37 3.64 -10.94 9.36
CA ALA A 37 4.76 -10.04 9.63
C ALA A 37 4.30 -8.70 10.23
N LYS A 38 3.15 -8.19 9.78
CA LYS A 38 2.54 -6.98 10.34
C LYS A 38 1.93 -7.17 11.72
N THR A 39 1.60 -8.42 12.09
CA THR A 39 1.09 -8.77 13.42
C THR A 39 2.23 -8.87 14.44
N LEU A 40 3.40 -9.35 14.02
CA LEU A 40 4.60 -9.47 14.86
C LEU A 40 5.24 -8.12 15.23
N GLU A 41 5.10 -7.08 14.41
CA GLU A 41 5.57 -5.72 14.75
C GLU A 41 4.76 -5.06 15.88
N SER A 42 3.61 -5.61 16.27
CA SER A 42 2.75 -5.05 17.32
C SER A 42 2.98 -5.63 18.73
N GLN A 43 3.87 -6.61 18.89
CA GLN A 43 4.11 -7.29 20.19
C GLN A 43 5.59 -7.44 20.60
N ALA A 44 6.53 -6.75 19.95
CA ALA A 44 7.89 -6.69 20.47
C ALA A 44 7.97 -5.73 21.67
N THR A 45 7.85 -6.28 22.88
CA THR A 45 8.47 -5.69 24.08
C THR A 45 9.94 -5.41 23.80
N GLU A 46 10.42 -4.26 24.26
CA GLU A 46 11.82 -3.79 24.13
C GLU A 46 12.82 -4.79 24.72
N GLU A 47 13.21 -5.82 23.97
CA GLU A 47 14.39 -6.64 24.25
C GLU A 47 15.48 -6.29 23.24
N GLY A 48 16.64 -5.93 23.79
CA GLY A 48 17.72 -5.21 23.13
C GLY A 48 18.25 -5.88 21.85
N LEU A 49 18.01 -5.22 20.73
CA LEU A 49 18.73 -5.46 19.47
C LEU A 49 20.11 -4.80 19.54
N SER A 50 21.16 -5.63 19.58
CA SER A 50 22.55 -5.22 19.45
C SER A 50 22.88 -4.90 17.99
N TYR A 51 22.94 -3.62 17.63
CA TYR A 51 23.30 -3.17 16.28
C TYR A 51 24.78 -3.42 15.99
N THR A 52 25.08 -4.29 15.03
CA THR A 52 26.42 -4.40 14.42
C THR A 52 26.60 -3.26 13.42
N GLY A 53 26.87 -2.06 13.93
CA GLY A 53 27.18 -0.89 13.12
C GLY A 53 27.06 0.37 13.94
N THR A 54 28.01 1.30 13.78
CA THR A 54 28.12 2.58 14.50
C THR A 54 26.98 3.57 14.25
N ARG A 55 25.83 3.12 13.73
CA ARG A 55 24.67 3.96 13.38
C ARG A 55 23.61 3.89 14.47
N LYS A 56 23.22 5.07 14.97
CA LYS A 56 22.08 5.24 15.88
C LYS A 56 20.81 4.65 15.24
N PRO A 57 19.97 3.92 15.99
CA PRO A 57 18.67 3.47 15.49
C PRO A 57 17.83 4.66 15.00
N PRO A 58 17.04 4.49 13.92
CA PRO A 58 16.26 5.57 13.36
C PRO A 58 15.18 6.02 14.34
N SER A 59 14.95 7.34 14.39
CA SER A 59 13.94 7.93 15.25
C SER A 59 12.53 7.65 14.71
N ASP A 60 11.51 7.77 15.57
CA ASP A 60 10.12 7.56 15.13
C ASP A 60 9.70 8.55 14.04
N ARG A 61 10.29 9.74 14.00
CA ARG A 61 10.08 10.73 12.92
C ARG A 61 10.63 10.23 11.59
N GLU A 62 11.83 9.65 11.61
CA GLU A 62 12.44 9.06 10.41
C GLU A 62 11.60 7.89 9.89
N LYS A 63 11.09 7.04 10.80
CA LYS A 63 10.17 5.93 10.47
C LYS A 63 8.82 6.42 9.94
N HIS A 64 8.23 7.45 10.56
CA HIS A 64 6.97 8.04 10.11
C HIS A 64 7.09 8.59 8.69
N LEU A 65 8.13 9.37 8.41
CA LEU A 65 8.34 9.91 7.08
C LEU A 65 8.61 8.80 6.06
N TYR A 66 9.37 7.76 6.44
CA TYR A 66 9.53 6.57 5.59
C TYR A 66 8.19 5.92 5.24
N ASN A 67 7.35 5.65 6.23
CA ASN A 67 6.05 5.03 6.04
C ASN A 67 5.12 5.87 5.16
N VAL A 68 5.12 7.20 5.36
CA VAL A 68 4.33 8.11 4.52
C VAL A 68 4.85 8.16 3.08
N ASN A 69 6.18 8.12 2.88
CA ASN A 69 6.77 8.02 1.55
C ASN A 69 6.42 6.70 0.87
N ALA A 70 6.47 5.57 1.59
CA ALA A 70 6.04 4.28 1.07
C ALA A 70 4.56 4.31 0.65
N LEU A 71 3.69 4.88 1.51
CA LEU A 71 2.28 5.06 1.20
C LEU A 71 2.06 5.95 -0.03
N ALA A 72 2.82 7.04 -0.16
CA ALA A 72 2.77 7.93 -1.34
C ALA A 72 3.10 7.17 -2.63
N ASN A 73 4.14 6.36 -2.63
CA ASN A 73 4.54 5.55 -3.79
C ASN A 73 3.44 4.53 -4.15
N HIS A 74 2.85 3.85 -3.16
CA HIS A 74 1.75 2.93 -3.42
C HIS A 74 0.50 3.65 -3.96
N PHE A 75 0.16 4.80 -3.37
CA PHE A 75 -0.99 5.58 -3.81
C PHE A 75 -0.80 6.10 -5.23
N GLU A 76 0.40 6.49 -5.64
CA GLU A 76 0.70 6.91 -7.01
C GLU A 76 0.37 5.81 -8.03
N VAL A 77 0.75 4.56 -7.75
CA VAL A 77 0.44 3.42 -8.62
C VAL A 77 -1.07 3.19 -8.70
N ILE A 78 -1.76 3.20 -7.56
CA ILE A 78 -3.22 2.99 -7.49
C ILE A 78 -3.95 4.13 -8.20
N TYR A 79 -3.58 5.37 -7.94
CA TYR A 79 -4.16 6.56 -8.56
C TYR A 79 -3.90 6.59 -10.06
N GLY A 80 -2.71 6.15 -10.50
CA GLY A 80 -2.38 5.96 -11.90
C GLY A 80 -3.32 4.97 -12.59
N ALA A 81 -3.53 3.78 -12.00
CA ALA A 81 -4.48 2.80 -12.51
C ALA A 81 -5.93 3.33 -12.49
N TRP A 82 -6.32 4.02 -11.42
CA TRP A 82 -7.61 4.68 -11.29
C TRP A 82 -7.85 5.67 -12.44
N ARG A 83 -6.94 6.64 -12.63
CA ARG A 83 -7.08 7.74 -13.58
C ARG A 83 -7.11 7.28 -15.03
N HIS A 84 -6.25 6.33 -15.39
CA HIS A 84 -6.03 5.97 -16.80
C HIS A 84 -6.85 4.77 -17.26
N GLN A 85 -7.29 3.89 -16.35
CA GLN A 85 -7.97 2.65 -16.72
C GLN A 85 -9.37 2.56 -16.09
N ILE A 86 -9.45 2.66 -14.77
CA ILE A 86 -10.70 2.36 -14.05
C ILE A 86 -11.73 3.46 -14.25
N TYR A 87 -11.36 4.73 -14.04
CA TYR A 87 -12.28 5.86 -14.16
C TYR A 87 -12.87 6.00 -15.58
N PRO A 88 -12.08 5.97 -16.67
CA PRO A 88 -12.63 5.98 -18.02
C PRO A 88 -13.57 4.80 -18.29
N SER A 89 -13.22 3.60 -17.81
CA SER A 89 -14.08 2.41 -17.96
C SER A 89 -15.41 2.56 -17.24
N LEU A 90 -15.41 3.11 -16.02
CA LEU A 90 -16.64 3.38 -15.27
C LEU A 90 -17.48 4.48 -15.92
N LYS A 91 -16.84 5.51 -16.49
CA LYS A 91 -17.53 6.57 -17.25
C LYS A 91 -18.16 6.03 -18.52
N ALA A 92 -17.49 5.14 -19.25
CA ALA A 92 -18.00 4.56 -20.49
C ALA A 92 -19.27 3.71 -20.29
N VAL A 93 -19.42 3.09 -19.12
CA VAL A 93 -20.63 2.32 -18.74
C VAL A 93 -21.62 3.15 -17.91
N GLU A 94 -21.45 4.47 -17.86
CA GLU A 94 -22.29 5.40 -17.09
C GLU A 94 -22.48 5.00 -15.62
N SER A 95 -21.45 4.39 -15.02
CA SER A 95 -21.55 3.92 -13.64
C SER A 95 -21.63 5.09 -12.67
N PRO A 96 -22.59 5.10 -11.73
CA PRO A 96 -22.65 6.11 -10.67
C PRO A 96 -21.46 6.03 -9.70
N LEU A 97 -20.66 4.94 -9.76
CA LEU A 97 -19.42 4.84 -8.98
C LEU A 97 -18.31 5.75 -9.52
N ALA A 98 -18.36 6.14 -10.81
CA ALA A 98 -17.31 6.97 -11.41
C ALA A 98 -17.13 8.28 -10.64
N SER A 99 -18.22 9.02 -10.45
CA SER A 99 -18.21 10.30 -9.72
C SER A 99 -17.90 10.10 -8.23
N LYS A 100 -18.50 9.07 -7.61
CA LYS A 100 -18.29 8.80 -6.17
C LYS A 100 -16.84 8.50 -5.82
N LEU A 101 -16.13 7.80 -6.70
CA LEU A 101 -14.71 7.45 -6.49
C LEU A 101 -13.78 8.57 -6.95
N TYR A 102 -14.19 9.40 -7.92
CA TYR A 102 -13.39 10.51 -8.43
C TYR A 102 -12.97 11.46 -7.30
N ASP A 103 -13.92 11.89 -6.47
CA ASP A 103 -13.65 12.79 -5.34
C ASP A 103 -12.72 12.13 -4.33
N ARG A 104 -12.96 10.85 -4.00
CA ARG A 104 -12.14 10.11 -3.01
C ARG A 104 -10.69 9.96 -3.41
N PHE A 105 -10.43 9.69 -4.69
CA PHE A 105 -9.06 9.60 -5.20
C PHE A 105 -8.40 10.97 -5.30
N THR A 106 -9.16 12.02 -5.65
CA THR A 106 -8.64 13.39 -5.73
C THR A 106 -8.29 13.92 -4.33
N ASP A 107 -9.24 13.86 -3.40
CA ASP A 107 -9.07 14.30 -2.01
C ASP A 107 -8.02 13.46 -1.28
N GLY A 108 -8.00 12.15 -1.52
CA GLY A 108 -7.01 11.24 -0.95
C GLY A 108 -5.58 11.63 -1.32
N GLY A 109 -5.34 12.04 -2.57
CA GLY A 109 -4.03 12.54 -3.00
C GLY A 109 -3.64 13.84 -2.29
N VAL A 110 -4.59 14.76 -2.12
CA VAL A 110 -4.37 16.02 -1.38
C VAL A 110 -4.02 15.74 0.08
N PHE A 111 -4.80 14.91 0.76
CA PHE A 111 -4.55 14.55 2.16
C PHE A 111 -3.20 13.88 2.34
N LEU A 112 -2.83 12.97 1.45
CA LEU A 112 -1.53 12.31 1.50
C LEU A 112 -0.38 13.29 1.34
N MET A 113 -0.50 14.27 0.44
CA MET A 113 0.51 15.32 0.29
C MET A 113 0.62 16.19 1.54
N CYS A 114 -0.50 16.52 2.19
CA CYS A 114 -0.50 17.25 3.46
C CYS A 114 0.19 16.45 4.59
N ILE A 115 -0.12 15.15 4.71
CA ILE A 115 0.49 14.27 5.71
C ILE A 115 1.99 14.13 5.45
N LYS A 116 2.40 13.97 4.20
CA LYS A 116 3.82 13.92 3.81
C LYS A 116 4.57 15.18 4.22
N ARG A 117 4.04 16.36 3.86
CA ARG A 117 4.62 17.65 4.25
C ARG A 117 4.70 17.81 5.76
N ALA A 118 3.69 17.36 6.49
CA ALA A 118 3.70 17.40 7.96
C ALA A 118 4.78 16.47 8.54
N ALA A 119 4.96 15.27 7.97
CA ALA A 119 6.01 14.35 8.39
C ALA A 119 7.42 14.88 8.08
N GLU A 120 7.61 15.53 6.92
CA GLU A 120 8.87 16.19 6.55
C GLU A 120 9.20 17.32 7.53
N ALA A 121 8.22 18.13 7.89
CA ALA A 121 8.38 19.25 8.83
C ALA A 121 8.70 18.80 10.27
N GLN A 122 8.46 17.54 10.62
CA GLN A 122 8.79 17.01 11.94
C GLN A 122 10.27 16.67 12.10
N LEU A 123 11.01 16.45 11.00
CA LEU A 123 12.43 16.06 11.06
C LEU A 123 13.30 17.10 11.78
N LEU A 124 14.23 16.61 12.59
CA LEU A 124 15.30 17.44 13.17
C LEU A 124 16.50 17.54 12.21
N PRO A 125 17.36 18.56 12.35
CA PRO A 125 18.59 18.66 11.56
C PRO A 125 19.44 17.38 11.62
N GLY A 126 19.76 16.82 10.45
CA GLY A 126 20.54 15.57 10.33
C GLY A 126 19.70 14.29 10.31
N GLU A 127 18.38 14.38 10.49
CA GLU A 127 17.45 13.28 10.27
C GLU A 127 17.03 13.19 8.79
N SER A 128 16.78 11.98 8.35
CA SER A 128 16.34 11.67 6.98
C SER A 128 15.39 10.49 7.04
N PRO A 129 14.50 10.27 6.06
CA PRO A 129 13.72 9.04 6.03
C PRO A 129 14.65 7.82 5.97
N ARG A 130 14.73 7.07 7.08
CA ARG A 130 15.60 5.91 7.24
C ARG A 130 14.75 4.66 7.43
N ILE A 131 15.14 3.62 6.72
CA ILE A 131 14.59 2.27 6.85
C ILE A 131 15.46 1.56 7.89
N ASN A 132 14.82 0.82 8.81
CA ASN A 132 15.52 -0.09 9.72
C ASN A 132 16.30 -1.14 8.94
#